data_AF-A0A1Q7UG60-F1
#
_entry.id   AF-A0A1Q7UG60-F1
#
_cell.length_a   1.000
_cell.length_b   1.000
_cell.length_c   1.000
_cell.angle_alpha   90.00
_cell.angle_beta   90.00
_cell.angle_gamma   90.00
#
_symmetry.space_group_name_H-M   'P 1'
#
loop_
_entity.id
_entity.type
_entity.pdbx_description
1 polymer ?
#
loop_
_entity_poly.entity_id
_entity_poly.type
_entity_poly.pdbx_seq_one_letter_code
_entity_poly.pdbx_strand_id
1 'polypeptide(L)'
;MKDDTTGKTSKASKAKRGTNWDKLRQMSDEEIHADISADPDAHPTDEEFWKDAKIVLPTRKEVVTIRLDADLLAWFRQQRGYQTRINAILRSYMKAHASDARLT
;
A
#
# COMPACT_ATOMS: atom_id res chain seq x y z
N MET A 1 13.37 -2.21 -27.68
CA MET A 1 13.93 -2.02 -26.32
C MET A 1 13.09 -2.87 -25.38
N LYS A 2 13.69 -3.60 -24.42
CA LYS A 2 12.97 -4.41 -23.43
C LYS A 2 12.88 -3.57 -22.15
N ASP A 3 11.66 -3.29 -21.70
CA ASP A 3 11.41 -2.55 -20.46
C ASP A 3 11.63 -3.48 -19.26
N ASP A 4 12.79 -3.37 -18.62
CA ASP A 4 13.07 -4.04 -17.36
C ASP A 4 12.29 -3.32 -16.24
N THR A 5 11.43 -4.07 -15.54
CA THR A 5 10.56 -3.53 -14.49
C THR A 5 11.35 -3.24 -13.21
N THR A 6 11.48 -1.96 -12.85
CA THR A 6 12.12 -1.51 -11.60
C THR A 6 11.15 -1.66 -10.41
N GLY A 7 11.16 -2.83 -9.74
CA GLY A 7 10.52 -2.99 -8.43
C GLY A 7 10.08 -4.42 -8.07
N LYS A 8 10.28 -4.84 -6.81
CA LYS A 8 9.75 -6.11 -6.28
C LYS A 8 8.26 -5.95 -5.97
N THR A 9 7.39 -6.26 -6.92
CA THR A 9 5.94 -6.37 -6.68
C THR A 9 5.63 -7.70 -6.00
N SER A 10 4.75 -7.70 -5.00
CA SER A 10 4.22 -8.92 -4.40
C SER A 10 3.40 -9.68 -5.44
N LYS A 11 3.49 -11.02 -5.45
CA LYS A 11 2.74 -11.91 -6.37
C LYS A 11 1.23 -11.72 -6.19
N ALA A 12 0.67 -10.71 -6.86
CA ALA A 12 -0.76 -10.58 -7.08
C ALA A 12 -1.16 -11.54 -8.21
N SER A 13 -2.28 -12.22 -8.02
CA SER A 13 -2.88 -13.22 -8.91
C SER A 13 -2.83 -12.80 -10.39
N LYS A 14 -2.64 -13.81 -11.25
CA LYS A 14 -2.59 -13.81 -12.72
C LYS A 14 -3.89 -13.32 -13.38
N ALA A 15 -4.45 -12.20 -12.96
CA ALA A 15 -5.37 -11.44 -13.77
C ALA A 15 -4.56 -10.87 -14.95
N LYS A 16 -5.08 -11.02 -16.16
CA LYS A 16 -4.43 -10.68 -17.43
C LYS A 16 -4.24 -9.17 -17.55
N ARG A 17 -3.29 -8.60 -16.80
CA ARG A 17 -2.88 -7.19 -16.89
C ARG A 17 -1.85 -7.07 -18.01
N GLY A 18 -2.32 -7.19 -19.25
CA GLY A 18 -1.50 -6.95 -20.43
C GLY A 18 -2.04 -5.72 -21.14
N THR A 19 -1.36 -4.59 -20.98
CA THR A 19 -1.61 -3.41 -21.82
C THR A 19 -1.28 -3.76 -23.27
N ASN A 20 -2.18 -3.43 -24.20
CA ASN A 20 -1.91 -3.59 -25.63
C ASN A 20 -0.99 -2.45 -26.09
N TRP A 21 0.31 -2.71 -26.06
CA TRP A 21 1.36 -1.73 -26.38
C TRP A 21 1.38 -1.32 -27.85
N ASP A 22 1.00 -2.20 -28.77
CA ASP A 22 0.98 -1.87 -30.20
C ASP A 22 -0.16 -0.92 -30.52
N LYS A 23 -1.34 -1.13 -29.91
CA LYS A 23 -2.46 -0.18 -30.01
C LYS A 23 -2.06 1.18 -29.42
N LEU A 24 -1.48 1.20 -28.22
CA LEU A 24 -1.10 2.46 -27.57
C LEU A 24 -0.09 3.26 -28.38
N ARG A 25 0.88 2.60 -29.03
CA ARG A 25 1.89 3.26 -29.88
C ARG A 25 1.32 3.88 -31.16
N GLN A 26 0.16 3.42 -31.62
CA GLN A 26 -0.49 3.89 -32.85
C GLN A 26 -1.56 4.95 -32.57
N MET A 27 -1.94 5.13 -31.31
CA MET A 27 -2.97 6.07 -30.88
C MET A 27 -2.43 7.50 -30.96
N SER A 28 -3.28 8.44 -31.39
CA SER A 28 -2.88 9.85 -31.46
C SER A 28 -2.93 10.53 -30.09
N ASP A 29 -2.22 11.65 -29.93
CA ASP A 29 -2.25 12.42 -28.69
C ASP A 29 -3.66 12.97 -28.39
N GLU A 30 -4.42 13.33 -29.42
CA GLU A 30 -5.81 13.79 -29.29
C GLU A 30 -6.73 12.68 -28.78
N GLU A 31 -6.56 11.46 -29.29
CA GLU A 31 -7.32 10.29 -28.81
C GLU A 31 -6.97 10.00 -27.35
N ILE A 32 -5.69 10.11 -26.96
CA ILE A 32 -5.26 9.89 -25.57
C ILE A 32 -5.88 10.95 -24.64
N HIS A 33 -5.92 12.22 -25.07
CA HIS A 33 -6.52 13.29 -24.28
C HIS A 33 -8.04 13.14 -24.15
N ALA A 34 -8.72 12.71 -25.22
CA ALA A 34 -10.14 12.40 -25.19
C ALA A 34 -10.45 11.27 -24.21
N ASP A 35 -9.65 10.20 -24.23
CA ASP A 35 -9.81 9.06 -23.32
C ASP A 35 -9.57 9.48 -21.85
N ILE A 36 -8.54 10.28 -21.56
CA ILE A 36 -8.30 10.83 -20.20
C ILE A 36 -9.48 11.68 -19.73
N SER A 37 -10.01 12.56 -20.60
CA SER A 37 -11.12 13.43 -20.24
C SER A 37 -12.45 12.68 -20.07
N ALA A 38 -12.60 11.52 -20.72
CA ALA A 38 -13.78 10.68 -20.63
C ALA A 38 -13.73 9.69 -19.47
N ASP A 39 -12.54 9.43 -18.91
CA ASP A 39 -12.35 8.51 -17.80
C ASP A 39 -12.82 9.14 -16.48
N PRO A 40 -13.88 8.60 -15.84
CA PRO A 40 -14.38 9.11 -14.57
C PRO A 40 -13.40 8.91 -13.41
N ASP A 41 -12.46 7.97 -13.50
CA ASP A 41 -11.43 7.76 -12.48
C ASP A 41 -10.24 8.72 -12.63
N ALA A 42 -10.09 9.33 -13.81
CA ALA A 42 -9.04 10.31 -14.11
C ALA A 42 -9.42 11.70 -13.60
N HIS A 43 -9.47 11.85 -12.27
CA HIS A 43 -9.68 13.16 -11.64
C HIS A 43 -8.38 13.98 -11.63
N PRO A 44 -8.40 15.24 -12.11
CA PRO A 44 -7.29 16.16 -11.90
C PRO A 44 -7.04 16.33 -10.40
N THR A 45 -5.79 16.15 -9.95
CA THR A 45 -5.40 16.49 -8.57
C THR A 45 -5.13 17.99 -8.51
N ASP A 46 -6.09 18.76 -7.99
CA ASP A 46 -6.05 20.21 -7.82
C ASP A 46 -5.36 20.63 -6.50
N GLU A 47 -5.19 21.94 -6.29
CA GLU A 47 -4.59 22.46 -5.07
C GLU A 47 -5.41 22.09 -3.82
N GLU A 48 -6.74 22.06 -3.93
CA GLU A 48 -7.66 21.56 -2.90
C GLU A 48 -7.36 20.12 -2.49
N PHE A 49 -7.16 19.20 -3.45
CA PHE A 49 -6.77 17.83 -3.16
C PHE A 49 -5.48 17.74 -2.33
N TRP A 50 -4.47 18.55 -2.69
CA TRP A 50 -3.18 18.53 -2.02
C TRP A 50 -3.19 19.21 -0.64
N LYS A 51 -4.15 20.09 -0.33
CA LYS A 51 -4.29 20.72 1.00
C LYS A 51 -4.51 19.68 2.11
N ASP A 52 -5.30 18.64 1.85
CA ASP A 52 -5.63 17.60 2.83
C ASP A 52 -4.85 16.29 2.61
N ALA A 53 -4.09 16.19 1.52
CA ALA A 53 -3.34 15.00 1.17
C ALA A 53 -2.28 14.66 2.24
N LYS A 54 -2.43 13.50 2.88
CA LYS A 54 -1.45 12.99 3.85
C LYS A 54 -0.37 12.21 3.13
N ILE A 55 0.83 12.77 3.08
CA ILE A 55 2.02 12.05 2.61
C ILE A 55 2.36 10.95 3.63
N VAL A 56 2.13 9.70 3.26
CA VAL A 56 2.51 8.54 4.07
C VAL A 56 3.80 7.97 3.51
N LEU A 57 4.95 8.36 4.09
CA LEU A 57 6.19 7.66 3.78
C LEU A 57 6.15 6.26 4.39
N PRO A 58 6.42 5.19 3.62
CA PRO A 58 6.49 3.85 4.16
C PRO A 58 7.69 3.76 5.11
N THR A 59 7.42 3.72 6.41
CA THR A 59 8.46 3.46 7.42
C THR A 59 8.92 2.01 7.32
N ARG A 60 10.24 1.81 7.28
CA ARG A 60 10.80 0.46 7.31
C ARG A 60 10.46 -0.20 8.63
N LYS A 61 10.03 -1.46 8.58
CA LYS A 61 9.83 -2.28 9.76
C LYS A 61 11.17 -2.89 10.14
N GLU A 62 11.58 -2.71 11.38
CA GLU A 62 12.73 -3.40 11.94
C GLU A 62 12.40 -4.89 12.16
N VAL A 63 13.29 -5.78 11.74
CA VAL A 63 13.14 -7.22 11.97
C VAL A 63 13.74 -7.54 13.34
N VAL A 64 12.86 -7.82 14.30
CA VAL A 64 13.26 -8.23 15.66
C VAL A 64 12.79 -9.65 15.94
N THR A 65 13.61 -10.41 16.66
CA THR A 65 13.22 -11.74 17.16
C THR A 65 12.72 -11.60 18.59
N ILE A 66 11.46 -11.93 18.83
CA ILE A 66 10.83 -11.92 20.15
C ILE A 66 10.33 -13.31 20.52
N ARG A 67 10.29 -13.62 21.82
CA ARG A 67 9.67 -14.84 22.34
C ARG A 67 8.21 -14.54 22.67
N LEU A 68 7.33 -15.42 22.22
CA LEU A 68 5.90 -15.40 22.52
C LEU A 68 5.51 -16.78 23.04
N ASP A 69 4.51 -16.84 23.89
CA ASP A 69 3.99 -18.10 24.40
C ASP A 69 3.44 -18.97 23.26
N ALA A 70 3.60 -20.28 23.40
CA ALA A 70 3.31 -21.23 22.34
C ALA A 70 1.82 -21.30 21.99
N ASP A 71 0.95 -21.20 22.99
CA ASP A 71 -0.50 -21.16 22.89
C ASP A 71 -1.00 -19.87 22.23
N LEU A 72 -0.45 -18.72 22.63
CA LEU A 72 -0.72 -17.42 22.04
C LEU A 72 -0.36 -17.41 20.55
N LEU A 73 0.83 -17.91 20.21
CA LEU A 73 1.29 -17.99 18.83
C LEU A 73 0.43 -18.97 18.01
N ALA A 74 0.03 -20.10 18.60
CA ALA A 74 -0.86 -21.06 17.96
C ALA A 74 -2.22 -20.43 17.63
N TRP A 75 -2.80 -19.67 18.56
CA TRP A 75 -4.05 -18.94 18.34
C TRP A 75 -3.92 -17.89 17.23
N PHE A 76 -2.85 -17.08 17.26
CA PHE A 76 -2.62 -16.05 16.22
C PHE A 76 -2.47 -16.66 14.82
N ARG A 77 -1.78 -17.81 14.70
CA ARG A 77 -1.56 -18.49 13.42
C ARG A 77 -2.83 -18.99 12.74
N GLN A 78 -3.93 -19.14 13.49
CA GLN A 78 -5.24 -19.47 12.90
C GLN A 78 -5.79 -18.30 12.06
N GLN A 79 -5.29 -17.08 12.28
CA GLN A 79 -5.74 -15.88 11.57
C GLN A 79 -4.79 -15.51 10.42
N ARG A 80 -5.36 -15.15 9.26
CA ARG A 80 -4.59 -14.61 8.14
C ARG A 80 -3.89 -13.31 8.54
N GLY A 81 -2.61 -13.19 8.21
CA GLY A 81 -1.81 -11.99 8.48
C GLY A 81 -1.43 -11.81 9.95
N TYR A 82 -1.25 -12.90 10.70
CA TYR A 82 -1.02 -12.88 12.15
C TYR A 82 0.12 -11.96 12.60
N GLN A 83 1.23 -11.87 11.85
CA GLN A 83 2.33 -10.94 12.16
C GLN A 83 1.88 -9.47 12.10
N THR A 84 1.09 -9.11 11.09
CA THR A 84 0.51 -7.76 10.96
C THR A 84 -0.44 -7.45 12.12
N ARG A 85 -1.23 -8.45 12.54
CA ARG A 85 -2.15 -8.32 13.68
C ARG A 85 -1.40 -8.11 15.00
N ILE A 86 -0.36 -8.90 15.27
CA ILE A 86 0.52 -8.73 16.44
C ILE A 86 1.07 -7.30 16.48
N ASN A 87 1.62 -6.82 15.36
CA ASN A 87 2.14 -5.45 15.27
C ASN A 87 1.06 -4.37 15.49
N ALA A 88 -0.17 -4.59 15.00
CA ALA A 88 -1.27 -3.66 15.22
C ALA A 88 -1.68 -3.58 16.70
N ILE A 89 -1.73 -4.72 17.39
CA ILE A 89 -2.03 -4.80 18.83
C ILE A 89 -0.96 -4.07 19.64
N LEU A 90 0.32 -4.38 19.39
CA LEU A 90 1.43 -3.71 20.07
C LEU A 90 1.42 -2.19 19.85
N ARG A 91 1.07 -1.74 18.63
CA ARG A 91 0.92 -0.32 18.33
C ARG A 91 -0.26 0.32 19.07
N SER A 92 -1.38 -0.40 19.18
CA SER A 92 -2.55 0.07 19.94
C SER A 92 -2.22 0.23 21.42
N TYR A 93 -1.55 -0.76 21.99
CA TYR A 93 -1.05 -0.74 23.37
C TYR A 93 -0.10 0.46 23.60
N MET A 94 0.92 0.60 22.74
CA MET A 94 1.85 1.74 22.80
C MET A 94 1.11 3.09 22.75
N LYS A 95 0.12 3.26 21.87
CA LYS A 95 -0.66 4.51 21.77
C LYS A 95 -1.49 4.77 23.03
N ALA A 96 -2.11 3.74 23.59
CA ALA A 96 -2.89 3.87 24.82
C ALA A 96 -2.01 4.35 25.98
N HIS A 97 -0.81 3.78 26.13
CA HIS A 97 0.13 4.12 27.21
C HIS A 97 1.03 5.33 26.95
N ALA A 98 1.21 5.75 25.69
CA ALA A 98 1.95 6.97 25.36
C ALA A 98 1.17 8.27 25.69
N SER A 99 -0.14 8.15 25.92
CA SER A 99 -0.98 9.25 26.42
C SER A 99 -0.78 9.48 27.92
N ASP A 100 -0.41 8.42 28.65
CA ASP A 100 -0.20 8.40 30.10
C ASP A 100 1.19 8.97 30.47
N ALA A 101 2.19 8.70 29.65
CA ALA A 101 3.58 9.13 29.88
C ALA A 101 3.87 10.62 29.59
N ARG A 102 2.89 11.41 29.12
CA ARG A 102 3.03 12.87 28.92
C ARG A 102 2.45 13.71 30.07
N LEU A 103 2.00 13.07 31.16
CA LEU A 103 1.36 13.72 32.31
C LEU A 103 2.13 13.53 33.64
N THR A 104 3.39 13.10 33.59
CA THR A 104 4.31 13.06 34.75
C THR A 104 5.64 13.68 34.38
#